data_AF-A0A5N7A620-F1
#
_entry.id   AF-A0A5N7A620-F1
#
_cell.length_a   1.000
_cell.length_b   1.000
_cell.length_c   1.000
_cell.angle_alpha   90.00
_cell.angle_beta   90.00
_cell.angle_gamma   90.00
#
_symmetry.space_group_name_H-M   'P 1'
#
loop_
_entity.id
_entity.type
_entity.pdbx_description
1 polymer ?
#
loop_
_entity_poly.entity_id
_entity_poly.type
_entity_poly.pdbx_seq_one_letter_code
_entity_poly.pdbx_strand_id
1 'polypeptide(L)'
;MGSSAKKKKEKQKDFTRAKLKVGKAKGKPENFTDTSFKSKGIVLNQQSLTLSAPTSNTQFTHHISLLSSKSDSQRRDSLAHLTTSISSRPVNSPLPQPVSVILPTLLPLILDANTGVRTQLLKLFRSLPQSDIRDHVPQLLPYIRAGMTHLAADIRVSAVEVLSWLLEVAGTEVVSSAGGWIKTLNCFLSVLGWHTEESAKWSASRASFGKAGAKGQPMMKVLTVLAEFLNAGIGAPANEAQDVDMLGSGGVAGWEFPLCQTAVHMVPDTAAPYAYLNLFGQPRDEEGEMYETWEDRYRVFSNRFLPAIQRGLENARQEGGEMGRASSGASKVLKEAVAYGQGIAV
;
A
#
# COMPACT_ATOMS: atom_id res chain seq x y z
N MET A 1 21.48 50.17 -76.39
CA MET A 1 21.12 48.88 -77.05
C MET A 1 21.33 47.73 -76.07
N GLY A 2 20.33 47.37 -75.25
CA GLY A 2 20.55 46.39 -74.15
C GLY A 2 19.28 45.79 -73.51
N SER A 3 18.11 45.88 -74.15
CA SER A 3 16.87 45.29 -73.63
C SER A 3 16.58 43.88 -74.14
N SER A 4 17.27 43.43 -75.21
CA SER A 4 17.04 42.10 -75.82
C SER A 4 17.66 40.96 -75.00
N ALA A 5 18.83 41.17 -74.39
CA ALA A 5 19.52 40.13 -73.62
C ALA A 5 18.82 39.77 -72.30
N LYS A 6 18.21 40.75 -71.61
CA LYS A 6 17.41 40.50 -70.38
C LYS A 6 16.15 39.70 -70.69
N LYS A 7 15.39 40.09 -71.72
CA LYS A 7 14.16 39.40 -72.15
C LYS A 7 14.44 37.98 -72.66
N LYS A 8 15.59 37.78 -73.31
CA LYS A 8 16.06 36.45 -73.74
C LYS A 8 16.48 35.58 -72.55
N LYS A 9 17.14 36.16 -71.55
CA LYS A 9 17.57 35.46 -70.32
C LYS A 9 16.41 35.14 -69.37
N GLU A 10 15.33 35.91 -69.39
CA GLU A 10 14.08 35.58 -68.70
C GLU A 10 13.36 34.41 -69.38
N LYS A 11 13.17 34.44 -70.71
CA LYS A 11 12.63 33.29 -71.46
C LYS A 11 13.48 32.02 -71.34
N GLN A 12 14.79 32.15 -71.09
CA GLN A 12 15.70 31.01 -70.92
C GLN A 12 15.64 30.39 -69.52
N LYS A 13 14.99 31.04 -68.55
CA LYS A 13 14.75 30.50 -67.21
C LYS A 13 13.45 29.68 -67.16
N ASP A 14 12.50 29.93 -68.06
CA ASP A 14 11.19 29.27 -68.07
C ASP A 14 11.27 27.76 -68.36
N PHE A 15 12.33 27.28 -69.03
CA PHE A 15 12.54 25.85 -69.29
C PHE A 15 14.01 25.45 -69.07
N THR A 16 14.38 25.28 -67.79
CA THR A 16 15.72 24.80 -67.42
C THR A 16 15.67 23.35 -66.96
N ARG A 17 16.07 22.43 -67.84
CA ARG A 17 16.23 21.01 -67.47
C ARG A 17 17.44 20.86 -66.54
N ALA A 18 17.21 20.27 -65.36
CA ALA A 18 18.30 19.96 -64.44
C ALA A 18 19.31 19.01 -65.11
N LYS A 19 20.62 19.33 -65.03
CA LYS A 19 21.69 18.49 -65.58
C LYS A 19 21.59 17.06 -65.00
N LEU A 20 21.65 16.07 -65.88
CA LEU A 20 21.59 14.66 -65.57
C LEU A 20 22.73 14.29 -64.60
N LYS A 21 22.40 14.01 -63.34
CA LYS A 21 23.35 13.49 -62.36
C LYS A 21 23.28 11.96 -62.38
N VAL A 22 24.29 11.34 -62.95
CA VAL A 22 24.41 9.87 -63.04
C VAL A 22 24.39 9.27 -61.62
N GLY A 23 23.61 8.20 -61.41
CA GLY A 23 23.47 7.51 -60.12
C GLY A 23 22.30 7.95 -59.24
N LYS A 24 21.51 8.98 -59.63
CA LYS A 24 20.27 9.36 -58.93
C LYS A 24 19.04 8.93 -59.71
N ALA A 25 17.94 8.64 -58.99
CA ALA A 25 16.67 8.29 -59.61
C ALA A 25 16.26 9.36 -60.64
N LYS A 26 15.81 8.91 -61.82
CA LYS A 26 15.37 9.78 -62.90
C LYS A 26 14.29 10.73 -62.35
N GLY A 27 14.51 12.04 -62.48
CA GLY A 27 13.57 13.04 -62.01
C GLY A 27 12.20 12.85 -62.64
N LYS A 28 11.14 13.11 -61.85
CA LYS A 28 9.77 13.10 -62.34
C LYS A 28 9.65 14.12 -63.49
N PRO A 29 8.93 13.81 -64.59
CA PRO A 29 8.80 14.72 -65.73
C PRO A 29 8.11 16.03 -65.32
N GLU A 30 8.35 17.12 -66.05
CA GLU A 30 7.87 18.47 -65.66
C GLU A 30 6.33 18.59 -65.58
N ASN A 31 5.60 17.73 -66.30
CA ASN A 31 4.14 17.61 -66.26
C ASN A 31 3.63 16.57 -65.25
N PHE A 32 4.49 16.05 -64.37
CA PHE A 32 4.09 15.06 -63.37
C PHE A 32 3.29 15.73 -62.25
N THR A 33 2.01 15.41 -62.18
CA THR A 33 1.16 15.75 -61.04
C THR A 33 1.34 14.71 -59.94
N ASP A 34 1.88 15.12 -58.79
CA ASP A 34 2.01 14.25 -57.63
C ASP A 34 0.68 14.17 -56.88
N THR A 35 0.01 13.02 -56.97
CA THR A 35 -1.26 12.75 -56.27
C THR A 35 -1.06 12.21 -54.85
N SER A 36 0.18 12.19 -54.35
CA SER A 36 0.42 11.80 -52.96
C SER A 36 -0.01 12.93 -52.02
N PHE A 37 -1.07 12.67 -51.26
CA PHE A 37 -1.47 13.51 -50.15
C PHE A 37 -1.44 12.70 -48.85
N LYS A 38 -1.21 13.37 -47.73
CA LYS A 38 -1.33 12.79 -46.40
C LYS A 38 -2.46 13.50 -45.69
N SER A 39 -3.49 12.75 -45.32
CA SER A 39 -4.56 13.23 -44.46
C SER A 39 -4.34 12.72 -43.03
N LYS A 40 -4.56 13.58 -42.04
CA LYS A 40 -4.56 13.21 -40.62
C LYS A 40 -5.94 13.51 -40.05
N GLY A 41 -6.52 12.55 -39.34
CA GLY A 41 -7.75 12.76 -38.59
C GLY A 41 -7.49 13.59 -37.34
N ILE A 42 -8.40 14.52 -37.03
CA ILE A 42 -8.42 15.22 -35.75
C ILE A 42 -9.23 14.37 -34.78
N VAL A 43 -8.60 13.93 -33.69
CA VAL A 43 -9.31 13.24 -32.60
C VAL A 43 -9.70 14.30 -31.58
N LEU A 44 -11.01 14.51 -31.40
CA LEU A 44 -11.53 15.37 -30.34
C LEU A 44 -11.71 14.57 -29.05
N ASN A 45 -11.53 15.24 -27.91
CA ASN A 45 -11.81 14.65 -26.62
C ASN A 45 -13.31 14.37 -26.49
N GLN A 46 -13.67 13.13 -26.15
CA GLN A 46 -15.05 12.75 -25.93
C GLN A 46 -15.55 13.39 -24.62
N GLN A 47 -16.55 14.24 -24.73
CA GLN A 47 -17.31 14.74 -23.58
C GLN A 47 -18.43 13.74 -23.27
N SER A 48 -18.69 13.46 -22.00
CA SER A 48 -19.78 12.56 -21.56
C SER A 48 -21.15 13.26 -21.72
N LEU A 49 -21.52 13.58 -22.95
CA LEU A 49 -22.78 14.20 -23.35
C LEU A 49 -23.63 13.19 -24.13
N THR A 50 -23.84 12.01 -23.56
CA THR A 50 -24.67 10.96 -24.16
C THR A 50 -26.08 11.01 -23.58
N LEU A 51 -27.09 10.79 -24.43
CA LEU A 51 -28.49 10.67 -23.99
C LEU A 51 -28.72 9.40 -23.16
N SER A 52 -27.88 8.39 -23.32
CA SER A 52 -27.88 7.16 -22.50
C SER A 52 -27.09 7.38 -21.21
N ALA A 53 -27.66 6.95 -20.09
CA ALA A 53 -26.99 6.97 -18.80
C ALA A 53 -25.73 6.08 -18.83
N PRO A 54 -24.59 6.53 -18.27
CA PRO A 54 -23.40 5.69 -18.16
C PRO A 54 -23.68 4.46 -17.29
N THR A 55 -23.07 3.32 -17.65
CA THR A 55 -23.14 2.10 -16.85
C THR A 55 -22.52 2.30 -15.45
N SER A 56 -22.94 1.51 -14.46
CA SER A 56 -22.37 1.54 -13.11
C SER A 56 -20.85 1.37 -13.11
N ASN A 57 -20.32 0.44 -13.93
CA ASN A 57 -18.88 0.24 -14.07
C ASN A 57 -18.17 1.47 -14.65
N THR A 58 -18.72 2.12 -15.67
CA THR A 58 -18.13 3.35 -16.23
C THR A 58 -18.14 4.50 -15.22
N GLN A 59 -19.20 4.63 -14.42
CA GLN A 59 -19.26 5.63 -13.34
C GLN A 59 -18.24 5.33 -12.25
N PHE A 60 -18.08 4.06 -11.88
CA PHE A 60 -17.10 3.61 -10.90
C PHE A 60 -15.67 3.94 -11.34
N THR A 61 -15.30 3.58 -12.57
CA THR A 61 -13.99 3.90 -13.15
C THR A 61 -13.77 5.41 -13.25
N HIS A 62 -14.80 6.18 -13.59
CA HIS A 62 -14.72 7.64 -13.59
C HIS A 62 -14.40 8.18 -12.19
N HIS A 63 -15.11 7.73 -11.16
CA HIS A 63 -14.84 8.17 -9.78
C HIS A 63 -13.45 7.76 -9.26
N ILE A 64 -12.90 6.62 -9.69
CA ILE A 64 -11.49 6.28 -9.42
C ILE A 64 -10.56 7.34 -10.03
N SER A 65 -10.80 7.77 -11.28
CA SER A 65 -9.98 8.80 -11.92
C SER A 65 -10.05 10.16 -11.23
N LEU A 66 -11.14 10.46 -10.53
CA LEU A 66 -11.32 11.71 -9.79
C LEU A 66 -10.54 11.75 -8.45
N LEU A 67 -10.01 10.62 -8.00
CA LEU A 67 -9.21 10.54 -6.77
C LEU A 67 -7.86 11.28 -6.88
N SER A 68 -7.36 11.54 -8.09
CA SER A 68 -6.19 12.39 -8.32
C SER A 68 -6.55 13.86 -8.55
N SER A 69 -7.81 14.26 -8.37
CA SER A 69 -8.22 15.65 -8.55
C SER A 69 -7.55 16.58 -7.54
N LYS A 70 -7.27 17.82 -7.96
CA LYS A 70 -6.76 18.87 -7.07
C LYS A 70 -7.79 19.29 -6.02
N SER A 71 -9.09 19.11 -6.31
CA SER A 71 -10.18 19.45 -5.39
C SER A 71 -10.37 18.37 -4.33
N ASP A 72 -10.20 18.74 -3.07
CA ASP A 72 -10.42 17.87 -1.91
C ASP A 72 -11.90 17.44 -1.76
N SER A 73 -12.86 18.32 -2.06
CA SER A 73 -14.28 17.94 -2.11
C SER A 73 -14.54 16.87 -3.17
N GLN A 74 -13.98 17.02 -4.38
CA GLN A 74 -14.16 16.04 -5.44
C GLN A 74 -13.54 14.67 -5.09
N ARG A 75 -12.37 14.65 -4.46
CA ARG A 75 -11.76 13.40 -3.96
C ARG A 75 -12.65 12.75 -2.90
N ARG A 76 -13.10 13.51 -1.90
CA ARG A 76 -13.95 13.03 -0.80
C ARG A 76 -15.29 12.48 -1.32
N ASP A 77 -15.96 13.22 -2.19
CA ASP A 77 -17.29 12.85 -2.70
C ASP A 77 -17.16 11.62 -3.63
N SER A 78 -16.06 11.51 -4.38
CA SER A 78 -15.77 10.32 -5.17
C SER A 78 -15.52 9.09 -4.28
N LEU A 79 -14.76 9.22 -3.19
CA LEU A 79 -14.59 8.11 -2.23
C LEU A 79 -15.93 7.68 -1.61
N ALA A 80 -16.82 8.64 -1.31
CA ALA A 80 -18.16 8.35 -0.82
C ALA A 80 -19.00 7.58 -1.86
N HIS A 81 -18.97 8.02 -3.13
CA HIS A 81 -19.63 7.32 -4.22
C HIS A 81 -19.10 5.88 -4.39
N LEU A 82 -17.78 5.69 -4.36
CA LEU A 82 -17.17 4.36 -4.45
C LEU A 82 -17.60 3.46 -3.29
N THR A 83 -17.63 3.99 -2.06
CA THR A 83 -18.07 3.24 -0.87
C THR A 83 -19.51 2.77 -1.02
N THR A 84 -20.42 3.67 -1.44
CA THR A 84 -21.83 3.34 -1.67
C THR A 84 -21.98 2.34 -2.82
N SER A 85 -21.21 2.48 -3.90
CA SER A 85 -21.27 1.56 -5.05
C SER A 85 -20.86 0.14 -4.66
N ILE A 86 -19.87 -0.01 -3.79
CA ILE A 86 -19.41 -1.32 -3.28
C ILE A 86 -20.42 -1.88 -2.28
N SER A 87 -20.95 -1.05 -1.39
CA SER A 87 -21.82 -1.48 -0.29
C SER A 87 -23.26 -1.79 -0.73
N SER A 88 -23.74 -1.14 -1.80
CA SER A 88 -25.08 -1.36 -2.38
C SER A 88 -25.13 -2.54 -3.36
N ARG A 89 -23.99 -3.15 -3.65
CA ARG A 89 -23.87 -4.27 -4.56
C ARG A 89 -24.45 -5.55 -3.91
N PRO A 90 -25.13 -6.43 -4.67
CA PRO A 90 -25.53 -7.75 -4.17
C PRO A 90 -24.31 -8.56 -3.70
N VAL A 91 -24.38 -9.17 -2.52
CA VAL A 91 -23.25 -9.86 -1.87
C VAL A 91 -22.51 -10.82 -2.81
N ASN A 92 -23.25 -11.57 -3.63
CA ASN A 92 -22.71 -12.62 -4.53
C ASN A 92 -22.22 -12.12 -5.89
N SER A 93 -22.23 -10.81 -6.16
CA SER A 93 -21.72 -10.28 -7.44
C SER A 93 -20.24 -9.87 -7.31
N PRO A 94 -19.46 -9.86 -8.40
CA PRO A 94 -18.07 -9.40 -8.34
C PRO A 94 -18.01 -7.87 -8.15
N LEU A 95 -16.90 -7.38 -7.60
CA LEU A 95 -16.63 -5.94 -7.55
C LEU A 95 -16.59 -5.33 -8.97
N PRO A 96 -17.00 -4.06 -9.16
CA PRO A 96 -16.93 -3.37 -10.46
C PRO A 96 -15.53 -3.33 -11.08
N GLN A 97 -14.49 -3.34 -10.22
CA GLN A 97 -13.08 -3.48 -10.57
C GLN A 97 -12.38 -4.33 -9.50
N PRO A 98 -11.34 -5.11 -9.84
CA PRO A 98 -10.56 -5.85 -8.86
C PRO A 98 -9.87 -4.94 -7.83
N VAL A 99 -9.68 -5.43 -6.60
CA VAL A 99 -8.97 -4.68 -5.54
C VAL A 99 -7.57 -4.28 -5.99
N SER A 100 -6.86 -5.17 -6.71
CA SER A 100 -5.52 -4.91 -7.26
C SER A 100 -5.45 -3.70 -8.21
N VAL A 101 -6.57 -3.34 -8.86
CA VAL A 101 -6.66 -2.17 -9.75
C VAL A 101 -7.04 -0.91 -8.99
N ILE A 102 -7.94 -1.04 -8.00
CA ILE A 102 -8.43 0.09 -7.21
C ILE A 102 -7.33 0.57 -6.24
N LEU A 103 -6.71 -0.36 -5.54
CA LEU A 103 -5.86 -0.09 -4.38
C LEU A 103 -4.69 0.86 -4.69
N PRO A 104 -3.93 0.73 -5.80
CA PRO A 104 -2.82 1.66 -6.10
C PRO A 104 -3.21 3.14 -6.16
N THR A 105 -4.47 3.44 -6.52
CA THR A 105 -4.99 4.82 -6.53
C THR A 105 -5.44 5.30 -5.15
N LEU A 106 -5.78 4.37 -4.25
CA LEU A 106 -6.22 4.65 -2.88
C LEU A 106 -5.05 4.89 -1.93
N LEU A 107 -3.95 4.13 -2.06
CA LEU A 107 -2.85 4.16 -1.09
C LEU A 107 -2.22 5.56 -0.88
N PRO A 108 -1.97 6.37 -1.92
CA PRO A 108 -1.44 7.72 -1.72
C PRO A 108 -2.36 8.62 -0.90
N LEU A 109 -3.67 8.36 -0.89
CA LEU A 109 -4.65 9.16 -0.14
C LEU A 109 -4.56 8.95 1.37
N ILE A 110 -3.83 7.94 1.85
CA ILE A 110 -3.48 7.81 3.28
C ILE A 110 -2.70 9.06 3.76
N LEU A 111 -1.95 9.68 2.85
CA LEU A 111 -1.14 10.87 3.08
C LEU A 111 -1.84 12.16 2.63
N ASP A 112 -3.15 12.11 2.31
CA ASP A 112 -3.87 13.30 1.84
C ASP A 112 -3.89 14.40 2.90
N ALA A 113 -3.70 15.65 2.48
CA ALA A 113 -3.69 16.80 3.38
C ALA A 113 -5.06 17.04 4.06
N ASN A 114 -6.17 16.63 3.43
CA ASN A 114 -7.50 16.84 3.96
C ASN A 114 -7.95 15.65 4.83
N THR A 115 -8.25 15.92 6.10
CA THR A 115 -8.74 14.89 7.05
C THR A 115 -10.02 14.21 6.57
N GLY A 116 -10.95 14.96 5.95
CA GLY A 116 -12.21 14.40 5.46
C GLY A 116 -12.03 13.39 4.33
N VAL A 117 -11.00 13.56 3.48
CA VAL A 117 -10.62 12.58 2.45
C VAL A 117 -10.11 11.31 3.12
N ARG A 118 -9.20 11.43 4.10
CA ARG A 118 -8.65 10.27 4.84
C ARG A 118 -9.73 9.50 5.62
N THR A 119 -10.67 10.21 6.24
CA THR A 119 -11.81 9.59 6.94
C THR A 119 -12.69 8.80 5.97
N GLN A 120 -12.98 9.36 4.78
CA GLN A 120 -13.79 8.66 3.79
C GLN A 120 -13.04 7.50 3.14
N LEU A 121 -11.71 7.61 2.98
CA LEU A 121 -10.84 6.54 2.52
C LEU A 121 -10.90 5.33 3.46
N LEU A 122 -10.83 5.55 4.78
CA LEU A 122 -10.93 4.45 5.75
C LEU A 122 -12.30 3.75 5.69
N LYS A 123 -13.38 4.48 5.44
CA LYS A 123 -14.71 3.88 5.20
C LYS A 123 -14.72 3.02 3.93
N LEU A 124 -14.09 3.50 2.86
CA LEU A 124 -13.95 2.74 1.63
C LEU A 124 -13.16 1.45 1.86
N PHE A 125 -12.01 1.52 2.54
CA PHE A 125 -11.22 0.35 2.91
C PHE A 125 -12.03 -0.70 3.68
N ARG A 126 -12.84 -0.26 4.66
CA ARG A 126 -13.74 -1.15 5.42
C ARG A 126 -14.85 -1.79 4.59
N SER A 127 -15.18 -1.24 3.41
CA SER A 127 -16.16 -1.82 2.51
C SER A 127 -15.58 -2.85 1.54
N LEU A 128 -14.25 -2.98 1.46
CA LEU A 128 -13.58 -3.95 0.58
C LEU A 128 -13.58 -5.37 1.19
N PRO A 129 -13.59 -6.43 0.36
CA PRO A 129 -13.49 -7.80 0.84
C PRO A 129 -12.20 -8.03 1.64
N GLN A 130 -12.33 -8.55 2.86
CA GLN A 130 -11.22 -8.74 3.78
C GLN A 130 -10.16 -9.71 3.25
N SER A 131 -10.57 -10.78 2.56
CA SER A 131 -9.67 -11.73 1.89
C SER A 131 -8.73 -11.03 0.92
N ASP A 132 -9.29 -10.18 0.06
CA ASP A 132 -8.53 -9.50 -0.97
C ASP A 132 -7.57 -8.47 -0.36
N ILE A 133 -7.92 -7.86 0.79
CA ILE A 133 -7.02 -6.93 1.50
C ILE A 133 -5.78 -7.65 2.05
N ARG A 134 -5.94 -8.87 2.57
CA ARG A 134 -4.82 -9.67 3.12
C ARG A 134 -3.70 -9.86 2.10
N ASP A 135 -4.07 -10.18 0.86
CA ASP A 135 -3.12 -10.39 -0.25
C ASP A 135 -2.33 -9.12 -0.62
N HIS A 136 -2.80 -7.94 -0.22
CA HIS A 136 -2.21 -6.66 -0.60
C HIS A 136 -1.51 -5.94 0.56
N VAL A 137 -1.42 -6.54 1.76
CA VAL A 137 -0.72 -5.97 2.92
C VAL A 137 0.68 -5.40 2.59
N PRO A 138 1.53 -6.08 1.79
CA PRO A 138 2.85 -5.54 1.41
C PRO A 138 2.78 -4.20 0.65
N GLN A 139 1.69 -3.93 -0.06
CA GLN A 139 1.46 -2.66 -0.75
C GLN A 139 0.96 -1.57 0.21
N LEU A 140 0.12 -1.90 1.19
CA LEU A 140 -0.42 -0.93 2.16
C LEU A 140 0.65 -0.42 3.13
N LEU A 141 1.48 -1.32 3.67
CA LEU A 141 2.38 -1.01 4.78
C LEU A 141 3.36 0.14 4.52
N PRO A 142 4.00 0.28 3.34
CA PRO A 142 4.85 1.43 3.05
C PRO A 142 4.15 2.78 3.21
N TYR A 143 2.90 2.90 2.74
CA TYR A 143 2.12 4.14 2.84
C TYR A 143 1.66 4.42 4.27
N ILE A 144 1.24 3.38 4.99
CA ILE A 144 0.89 3.48 6.42
C ILE A 144 2.11 3.94 7.22
N ARG A 145 3.27 3.30 7.03
CA ARG A 145 4.52 3.66 7.71
C ARG A 145 4.94 5.10 7.41
N ALA A 146 4.88 5.52 6.14
CA ALA A 146 5.12 6.91 5.75
C ALA A 146 4.16 7.88 6.44
N GLY A 147 2.89 7.49 6.60
CA GLY A 147 1.87 8.26 7.30
C GLY A 147 2.14 8.35 8.80
N MET A 148 2.55 7.25 9.44
CA MET A 148 2.90 7.22 10.87
C MET A 148 4.07 8.15 11.17
N THR A 149 5.05 8.27 10.29
CA THR A 149 6.21 9.16 10.47
C THR A 149 6.04 10.51 9.79
N HIS A 150 4.81 10.88 9.39
CA HIS A 150 4.55 12.12 8.67
C HIS A 150 4.72 13.36 9.58
N LEU A 151 5.15 14.49 9.00
CA LEU A 151 5.37 15.74 9.75
C LEU A 151 4.07 16.28 10.38
N ALA A 152 2.96 16.20 9.65
CA ALA A 152 1.64 16.64 10.12
C ALA A 152 1.01 15.62 11.09
N ALA A 153 0.62 16.09 12.28
CA ALA A 153 0.12 15.25 13.36
C ALA A 153 -1.21 14.56 13.05
N ASP A 154 -2.10 15.22 12.31
CA ASP A 154 -3.39 14.68 11.90
C ASP A 154 -3.23 13.51 10.90
N ILE A 155 -2.23 13.58 10.02
CA ILE A 155 -1.89 12.47 9.11
C ILE A 155 -1.35 11.28 9.91
N ARG A 156 -0.48 11.51 10.90
CA ARG A 156 -0.01 10.42 11.77
C ARG A 156 -1.14 9.68 12.47
N VAL A 157 -2.10 10.42 13.03
CA VAL A 157 -3.27 9.83 13.71
C VAL A 157 -4.11 9.02 12.72
N SER A 158 -4.41 9.56 11.54
CA SER A 158 -5.15 8.83 10.51
C SER A 158 -4.39 7.59 10.03
N ALA A 159 -3.07 7.63 9.89
CA ALA A 159 -2.29 6.46 9.49
C ALA A 159 -2.32 5.34 10.54
N VAL A 160 -2.26 5.70 11.83
CA VAL A 160 -2.43 4.76 12.94
C VAL A 160 -3.84 4.15 12.94
N GLU A 161 -4.87 4.91 12.58
CA GLU A 161 -6.23 4.38 12.39
C GLU A 161 -6.32 3.38 11.24
N VAL A 162 -5.66 3.65 10.11
CA VAL A 162 -5.58 2.70 9.00
C VAL A 162 -4.81 1.44 9.43
N LEU A 163 -3.72 1.58 10.20
CA LEU A 163 -2.99 0.42 10.72
C LEU A 163 -3.84 -0.45 11.65
N SER A 164 -4.59 0.16 12.56
CA SER A 164 -5.51 -0.56 13.47
C SER A 164 -6.53 -1.37 12.68
N TRP A 165 -7.18 -0.75 11.68
CA TRP A 165 -8.08 -1.48 10.79
C TRP A 165 -7.37 -2.62 10.03
N LEU A 166 -6.14 -2.39 9.56
CA LEU A 166 -5.40 -3.43 8.84
C LEU A 166 -5.04 -4.61 9.77
N LEU A 167 -4.72 -4.34 11.04
CA LEU A 167 -4.47 -5.38 12.05
C LEU A 167 -5.73 -6.17 12.38
N GLU A 168 -6.90 -5.54 12.43
CA GLU A 168 -8.18 -6.22 12.61
C GLU A 168 -8.48 -7.21 11.46
N VAL A 169 -8.10 -6.87 10.23
CA VAL A 169 -8.43 -7.64 9.03
C VAL A 169 -7.35 -8.68 8.67
N ALA A 170 -6.08 -8.32 8.86
CA ALA A 170 -4.92 -9.01 8.31
C ALA A 170 -3.71 -8.98 9.28
N GLY A 171 -3.96 -9.17 10.58
CA GLY A 171 -2.94 -9.03 11.63
C GLY A 171 -1.72 -9.94 11.43
N THR A 172 -1.94 -11.20 11.07
CA THR A 172 -0.88 -12.19 10.82
C THR A 172 -0.06 -11.83 9.59
N GLU A 173 -0.69 -11.37 8.51
CA GLU A 173 0.00 -10.94 7.29
C GLU A 173 0.77 -9.63 7.53
N VAL A 174 0.25 -8.71 8.35
CA VAL A 174 0.93 -7.47 8.72
C VAL A 174 2.27 -7.74 9.39
N VAL A 175 2.32 -8.63 10.36
CA VAL A 175 3.55 -8.91 11.11
C VAL A 175 4.52 -9.84 10.38
N SER A 176 4.02 -10.68 9.46
CA SER A 176 4.82 -11.67 8.72
C SER A 176 5.33 -11.17 7.36
N SER A 177 4.74 -10.11 6.82
CA SER A 177 5.16 -9.50 5.55
C SER A 177 6.56 -8.87 5.62
N ALA A 178 7.15 -8.62 4.45
CA ALA A 178 8.50 -8.07 4.32
C ALA A 178 8.62 -6.68 4.96
N GLY A 179 9.45 -6.57 6.00
CA GLY A 179 9.56 -5.36 6.81
C GLY A 179 8.28 -5.00 7.57
N GLY A 180 7.34 -5.93 7.69
CA GLY A 180 6.11 -5.78 8.46
C GLY A 180 6.40 -5.71 9.96
N TRP A 181 7.38 -6.47 10.45
CA TRP A 181 7.77 -6.49 11.85
C TRP A 181 8.68 -5.31 12.23
N ILE A 182 9.96 -5.37 11.85
CA ILE A 182 10.99 -4.42 12.31
C ILE A 182 10.68 -2.98 11.90
N LYS A 183 10.38 -2.71 10.61
CA LYS A 183 10.14 -1.32 10.16
C LYS A 183 8.90 -0.72 10.81
N THR A 184 7.86 -1.52 11.10
CA THR A 184 6.66 -1.03 11.77
C THR A 184 6.91 -0.76 13.26
N LEU A 185 7.63 -1.64 13.97
CA LEU A 185 8.07 -1.38 15.36
C LEU A 185 8.87 -0.08 15.45
N ASN A 186 9.78 0.14 14.51
CA ASN A 186 10.56 1.35 14.40
C ASN A 186 9.71 2.61 14.16
N CYS A 187 8.65 2.52 13.34
CA CYS A 187 7.67 3.59 13.21
C CYS A 187 6.96 3.89 14.53
N PHE A 188 6.54 2.87 15.30
CA PHE A 188 5.95 3.08 16.63
C PHE A 188 6.92 3.77 17.59
N LEU A 189 8.15 3.28 17.67
CA LEU A 189 9.20 3.88 18.51
C LEU A 189 9.44 5.36 18.16
N SER A 190 9.53 5.69 16.88
CA SER A 190 9.68 7.06 16.40
C SER A 190 8.50 7.95 16.82
N VAL A 191 7.27 7.47 16.62
CA VAL A 191 6.05 8.22 16.97
C VAL A 191 5.91 8.43 18.47
N LEU A 192 6.26 7.42 19.27
CA LEU A 192 6.19 7.48 20.74
C LEU A 192 7.39 8.21 21.36
N GLY A 193 8.44 8.50 20.58
CA GLY A 193 9.69 9.06 21.09
C GLY A 193 10.45 8.09 22.00
N TRP A 194 10.28 6.79 21.78
CA TRP A 194 10.96 5.73 22.51
C TRP A 194 12.18 5.29 21.74
N HIS A 195 13.37 5.72 22.17
CA HIS A 195 14.59 5.49 21.38
C HIS A 195 15.36 4.24 21.84
N THR A 196 15.71 3.38 20.88
CA THR A 196 16.83 2.42 20.87
C THR A 196 18.08 3.05 20.22
N GLU A 197 19.26 2.45 20.42
CA GLU A 197 20.53 2.90 19.81
C GLU A 197 20.45 3.00 18.27
N GLU A 198 19.67 2.13 17.64
CA GLU A 198 19.47 2.11 16.18
C GLU A 198 18.41 3.12 15.72
N SER A 199 17.33 3.28 16.49
CA SER A 199 16.26 4.25 16.17
C SER A 199 16.69 5.71 16.33
N ALA A 200 17.81 5.97 17.01
CA ALA A 200 18.41 7.30 17.12
C ALA A 200 18.91 7.85 15.76
N LYS A 201 19.06 6.98 14.75
CA LYS A 201 19.39 7.38 13.36
C LYS A 201 18.22 8.03 12.63
N TRP A 202 16.97 7.83 13.07
CA TRP A 202 15.82 8.56 12.54
C TRP A 202 15.61 9.87 13.30
N SER A 203 15.30 10.95 12.56
CA SER A 203 15.24 12.33 13.05
C SER A 203 14.61 12.46 14.46
N ALA A 204 15.46 12.85 15.40
CA ALA A 204 15.23 12.90 16.83
C ALA A 204 14.42 14.15 17.22
N SER A 205 13.10 14.02 17.22
CA SER A 205 12.25 14.77 18.15
C SER A 205 11.00 13.97 18.41
N ARG A 206 10.56 13.86 19.67
CA ARG A 206 9.26 13.27 20.04
C ARG A 206 8.22 13.85 19.10
N ALA A 207 7.59 13.01 18.28
CA ALA A 207 6.65 13.47 17.26
C ALA A 207 5.51 14.24 17.95
N SER A 208 5.56 15.57 17.91
CA SER A 208 4.63 16.41 18.65
C SER A 208 3.24 16.30 18.02
N PHE A 209 2.29 15.70 18.75
CA PHE A 209 0.89 15.52 18.32
C PHE A 209 0.05 16.83 18.34
N GLY A 210 0.70 17.99 18.24
CA GLY A 210 0.04 19.30 18.21
C GLY A 210 -0.06 19.95 19.60
N LYS A 211 -0.83 21.05 19.69
CA LYS A 211 -0.97 21.87 20.90
C LYS A 211 -1.41 21.03 22.11
N ALA A 212 -0.82 21.33 23.27
CA ALA A 212 -1.02 20.71 24.59
C ALA A 212 -2.46 20.67 25.15
N GLY A 213 -3.49 20.99 24.34
CA GLY A 213 -4.91 20.93 24.70
C GLY A 213 -5.61 19.61 24.35
N ALA A 214 -5.06 18.80 23.44
CA ALA A 214 -5.56 17.44 23.18
C ALA A 214 -4.92 16.48 24.20
N LYS A 215 -5.65 16.20 25.28
CA LYS A 215 -5.25 15.41 26.47
C LYS A 215 -4.75 13.98 26.16
N GLY A 216 -3.56 13.81 25.57
CA GLY A 216 -2.94 12.48 25.37
C GLY A 216 -3.67 11.52 24.42
N GLN A 217 -4.88 11.85 23.95
CA GLN A 217 -5.75 11.00 23.12
C GLN A 217 -5.07 10.42 21.86
N PRO A 218 -4.33 11.20 21.05
CA PRO A 218 -3.57 10.65 19.93
C PRO A 218 -2.52 9.61 20.34
N MET A 219 -1.83 9.87 21.45
CA MET A 219 -0.77 9.00 21.98
C MET A 219 -1.37 7.71 22.57
N MET A 220 -2.51 7.83 23.26
CA MET A 220 -3.29 6.69 23.76
C MET A 220 -3.70 5.76 22.62
N LYS A 221 -4.13 6.33 21.49
CA LYS A 221 -4.47 5.56 20.30
C LYS A 221 -3.26 4.81 19.74
N VAL A 222 -2.12 5.49 19.62
CA VAL A 222 -0.86 4.85 19.17
C VAL A 222 -0.48 3.68 20.09
N LEU A 223 -0.58 3.85 21.42
CA LEU A 223 -0.29 2.77 22.37
C LEU A 223 -1.27 1.60 22.27
N THR A 224 -2.54 1.87 22.01
CA THR A 224 -3.56 0.84 21.83
C THR A 224 -3.27 0.01 20.58
N VAL A 225 -2.96 0.69 19.46
CA VAL A 225 -2.61 0.01 18.21
C VAL A 225 -1.25 -0.69 18.31
N LEU A 226 -0.32 -0.18 19.12
CA LEU A 226 0.91 -0.91 19.44
C LEU A 226 0.59 -2.20 20.21
N ALA A 227 -0.35 -2.18 21.15
CA ALA A 227 -0.78 -3.40 21.86
C ALA A 227 -1.40 -4.42 20.89
N GLU A 228 -2.26 -3.98 19.96
CA GLU A 228 -2.84 -4.81 18.89
C GLU A 228 -1.74 -5.42 18.01
N PHE A 229 -0.76 -4.61 17.59
CA PHE A 229 0.37 -5.04 16.77
C PHE A 229 1.26 -6.06 17.48
N LEU A 230 1.61 -5.80 18.76
CA LEU A 230 2.38 -6.74 19.57
C LEU A 230 1.61 -8.03 19.79
N ASN A 231 0.28 -7.96 19.98
CA ASN A 231 -0.55 -9.14 20.15
C ASN A 231 -0.57 -9.99 18.87
N ALA A 232 -0.68 -9.35 17.70
CA ALA A 232 -0.63 -10.05 16.42
C ALA A 232 0.73 -10.73 16.15
N GLY A 233 1.84 -10.12 16.61
CA GLY A 233 3.19 -10.62 16.32
C GLY A 233 3.75 -11.60 17.35
N ILE A 234 3.64 -11.27 18.63
CA ILE A 234 4.25 -12.00 19.76
C ILE A 234 3.23 -12.35 20.85
N GLY A 235 1.95 -12.04 20.68
CA GLY A 235 0.91 -12.47 21.60
C GLY A 235 0.94 -13.98 21.75
N ALA A 236 0.46 -14.48 22.90
CA ALA A 236 0.33 -15.91 23.09
C ALA A 236 -0.53 -16.46 21.93
N PRO A 237 -0.08 -17.48 21.20
CA PRO A 237 -0.88 -18.08 20.15
C PRO A 237 -2.20 -18.48 20.81
N ALA A 238 -3.31 -17.94 20.30
CA ALA A 238 -4.63 -18.20 20.84
C ALA A 238 -4.98 -19.66 20.56
N ASN A 239 -4.49 -20.60 21.38
CA ASN A 239 -4.61 -22.03 21.15
C ASN A 239 -4.44 -22.40 19.65
N GLU A 240 -3.34 -21.98 19.01
CA GLU A 240 -2.90 -22.68 17.79
C GLU A 240 -2.42 -24.11 18.11
N ALA A 241 -2.45 -24.51 19.38
CA ALA A 241 -2.66 -25.89 19.79
C ALA A 241 -4.01 -26.49 19.33
N GLN A 242 -4.80 -25.81 18.50
CA GLN A 242 -5.92 -26.40 17.75
C GLN A 242 -5.75 -26.37 16.22
N ASP A 243 -4.73 -25.70 15.67
CA ASP A 243 -4.44 -25.72 14.23
C ASP A 243 -3.08 -26.35 13.87
N VAL A 244 -2.28 -26.75 14.86
CA VAL A 244 -1.20 -27.76 14.70
C VAL A 244 -1.18 -28.81 15.80
N ASP A 245 -2.26 -28.94 16.58
CA ASP A 245 -2.58 -30.27 17.10
C ASP A 245 -2.77 -31.12 15.82
N MET A 246 -1.99 -32.17 15.54
CA MET A 246 -2.04 -33.46 16.23
C MET A 246 -3.44 -33.86 16.77
N LEU A 247 -4.50 -33.18 16.34
CA LEU A 247 -5.87 -33.61 16.46
C LEU A 247 -6.13 -34.51 15.27
N GLY A 248 -6.16 -35.79 15.58
CA GLY A 248 -6.74 -36.80 14.73
C GLY A 248 -8.09 -36.31 14.21
N SER A 249 -8.09 -35.83 12.97
CA SER A 249 -9.29 -35.81 12.16
C SER A 249 -9.74 -37.26 12.03
N GLY A 250 -10.93 -37.54 12.56
CA GLY A 250 -11.59 -38.84 12.50
C GLY A 250 -11.89 -39.25 11.06
N GLY A 251 -10.87 -39.77 10.39
CA GLY A 251 -10.85 -40.24 9.00
C GLY A 251 -9.62 -39.64 8.31
N VAL A 252 -8.43 -40.23 8.32
CA VAL A 252 -8.04 -41.62 8.04
C VAL A 252 -6.98 -42.01 9.08
N ALA A 253 -7.42 -42.57 10.20
CA ALA A 253 -6.50 -43.05 11.24
C ALA A 253 -5.69 -44.24 10.69
N GLY A 254 -4.39 -44.04 10.45
CA GLY A 254 -3.45 -45.15 10.25
C GLY A 254 -2.40 -45.01 9.14
N TRP A 255 -2.31 -43.89 8.42
CA TRP A 255 -1.25 -43.69 7.42
C TRP A 255 -0.15 -42.79 7.96
N GLU A 256 0.59 -43.28 8.97
CA GLU A 256 1.69 -42.56 9.65
C GLU A 256 2.95 -42.40 8.78
N PHE A 257 3.01 -43.00 7.59
CA PHE A 257 4.10 -42.81 6.63
C PHE A 257 3.65 -43.25 5.23
N PRO A 258 3.90 -42.49 4.15
CA PRO A 258 4.61 -41.21 4.06
C PRO A 258 3.71 -39.96 4.10
N LEU A 259 2.43 -40.07 4.49
CA LEU A 259 1.42 -38.99 4.33
C LEU A 259 1.19 -38.11 5.58
N CYS A 260 2.10 -38.15 6.55
CA CYS A 260 2.01 -37.44 7.83
C CYS A 260 1.97 -35.90 7.72
N GLN A 261 2.34 -35.34 6.56
CA GLN A 261 2.34 -33.88 6.31
C GLN A 261 1.58 -33.50 5.04
N THR A 262 0.46 -34.18 4.76
CA THR A 262 -0.30 -33.95 3.52
C THR A 262 -0.60 -32.46 3.30
N ALA A 263 -0.95 -31.71 4.34
CA ALA A 263 -1.24 -30.26 4.26
C ALA A 263 -0.07 -29.42 3.71
N VAL A 264 1.18 -29.76 4.04
CA VAL A 264 2.38 -29.03 3.57
C VAL A 264 2.69 -29.33 2.09
N HIS A 265 2.18 -30.44 1.59
CA HIS A 265 2.33 -30.85 0.19
C HIS A 265 1.15 -30.44 -0.71
N MET A 266 0.12 -29.80 -0.14
CA MET A 266 -1.01 -29.25 -0.90
C MET A 266 -0.67 -27.84 -1.44
N VAL A 267 -1.45 -27.39 -2.43
CA VAL A 267 -1.37 -26.01 -2.92
C VAL A 267 -1.75 -25.08 -1.75
N PRO A 268 -0.89 -24.10 -1.38
CA PRO A 268 -1.18 -23.20 -0.29
C PRO A 268 -2.40 -22.31 -0.56
N ASP A 269 -3.14 -21.97 0.49
CA ASP A 269 -4.34 -21.12 0.40
C ASP A 269 -4.01 -19.61 0.39
N THR A 270 -2.74 -19.24 0.49
CA THR A 270 -2.26 -17.85 0.44
C THR A 270 -1.82 -17.47 -0.97
N ALA A 271 -2.00 -16.21 -1.35
CA ALA A 271 -1.60 -15.72 -2.68
C ALA A 271 -0.08 -15.73 -2.92
N ALA A 272 0.75 -15.70 -1.86
CA ALA A 272 2.20 -15.56 -1.98
C ALA A 272 2.98 -16.47 -0.98
N PRO A 273 2.84 -17.80 -1.06
CA PRO A 273 3.35 -18.73 -0.04
C PRO A 273 4.88 -18.77 0.08
N TYR A 274 5.60 -18.46 -0.99
CA TYR A 274 7.07 -18.52 -1.02
C TYR A 274 7.72 -17.13 -1.03
N ALA A 275 6.97 -16.09 -0.65
CA ALA A 275 7.46 -14.70 -0.67
C ALA A 275 8.65 -14.47 0.28
N TYR A 276 8.76 -15.27 1.36
CA TYR A 276 9.89 -15.24 2.29
C TYR A 276 11.21 -15.68 1.65
N LEU A 277 11.18 -16.53 0.62
CA LEU A 277 12.40 -16.95 -0.08
C LEU A 277 13.04 -15.82 -0.89
N ASN A 278 12.28 -14.77 -1.19
CA ASN A 278 12.74 -13.57 -1.90
C ASN A 278 13.53 -13.85 -3.20
N LEU A 279 13.22 -14.93 -3.92
CA LEU A 279 13.99 -15.41 -5.10
C LEU A 279 14.06 -14.40 -6.26
N PHE A 280 13.06 -13.53 -6.38
CA PHE A 280 12.93 -12.56 -7.47
C PHE A 280 13.01 -11.10 -6.99
N GLY A 281 13.26 -10.87 -5.70
CA GLY A 281 13.33 -9.54 -5.11
C GLY A 281 14.77 -9.04 -4.98
N GLN A 282 14.91 -7.77 -4.62
CA GLN A 282 16.21 -7.26 -4.17
C GLN A 282 16.59 -7.91 -2.84
N PRO A 283 17.89 -8.16 -2.58
CA PRO A 283 18.35 -8.60 -1.27
C PRO A 283 17.80 -7.68 -0.18
N ARG A 284 17.20 -8.28 0.85
CA ARG A 284 16.60 -7.56 1.97
C ARG A 284 17.65 -7.39 3.06
N ASP A 285 17.62 -6.22 3.70
CA ASP A 285 18.28 -5.99 4.96
C ASP A 285 17.50 -6.69 6.09
N GLU A 286 18.12 -6.85 7.26
CA GLU A 286 17.42 -7.43 8.42
C GLU A 286 16.10 -6.72 8.72
N GLU A 287 16.05 -5.39 8.55
CA GLU A 287 14.83 -4.62 8.75
C GLU A 287 13.74 -4.92 7.73
N GLY A 288 14.11 -5.31 6.52
CA GLY A 288 13.22 -5.63 5.40
C GLY A 288 12.84 -7.10 5.32
N GLU A 289 13.40 -7.95 6.17
CA GLU A 289 13.19 -9.38 6.15
C GLU A 289 11.75 -9.79 6.49
N MET A 290 11.35 -11.00 6.07
CA MET A 290 10.08 -11.62 6.46
C MET A 290 10.27 -12.49 7.70
N TYR A 291 9.46 -12.24 8.72
CA TYR A 291 9.48 -12.98 9.98
C TYR A 291 8.17 -13.74 10.15
N GLU A 292 8.09 -14.93 9.57
CA GLU A 292 6.84 -15.73 9.52
C GLU A 292 6.53 -16.46 10.82
N THR A 293 7.56 -16.92 11.53
CA THR A 293 7.37 -17.68 12.77
C THR A 293 7.26 -16.75 13.98
N TRP A 294 6.55 -17.22 15.00
CA TRP A 294 6.49 -16.52 16.28
C TRP A 294 7.90 -16.41 16.91
N GLU A 295 8.69 -17.47 16.83
CA GLU A 295 10.03 -17.55 17.41
C GLU A 295 10.98 -16.52 16.80
N ASP A 296 10.96 -16.37 15.48
CA ASP A 296 11.82 -15.39 14.81
C ASP A 296 11.43 -13.96 15.17
N ARG A 297 10.12 -13.67 15.20
CA ARG A 297 9.61 -12.36 15.64
C ARG A 297 9.98 -12.07 17.09
N TYR A 298 9.79 -13.04 17.99
CA TYR A 298 10.09 -12.89 19.41
C TYR A 298 11.59 -12.72 19.67
N ARG A 299 12.46 -13.50 19.01
CA ARG A 299 13.92 -13.40 19.14
C ARG A 299 14.45 -12.02 18.76
N VAL A 300 14.00 -11.48 17.63
CA VAL A 300 14.41 -10.13 17.20
C VAL A 300 13.86 -9.08 18.17
N PHE A 301 12.60 -9.24 18.57
CA PHE A 301 11.92 -8.34 19.48
C PHE A 301 12.60 -8.28 20.86
N SER A 302 12.93 -9.42 21.46
CA SER A 302 13.59 -9.53 22.76
C SER A 302 14.95 -8.85 22.78
N ASN A 303 15.70 -8.98 21.67
CA ASN A 303 17.07 -8.47 21.58
C ASN A 303 17.12 -6.96 21.30
N ARG A 304 16.26 -6.45 20.41
CA ARG A 304 16.37 -5.08 19.89
C ARG A 304 15.34 -4.10 20.47
N PHE A 305 14.13 -4.56 20.78
CA PHE A 305 12.98 -3.69 21.04
C PHE A 305 12.47 -3.75 22.49
N LEU A 306 12.56 -4.92 23.12
CA LEU A 306 12.04 -5.18 24.46
C LEU A 306 12.51 -4.16 25.51
N PRO A 307 13.81 -3.81 25.64
CA PRO A 307 14.25 -2.87 26.68
C PRO A 307 13.68 -1.45 26.50
N ALA A 308 13.57 -0.98 25.26
CA ALA A 308 13.05 0.35 24.97
C ALA A 308 11.53 0.42 25.18
N ILE A 309 10.80 -0.62 24.75
CA ILE A 309 9.35 -0.70 24.93
C ILE A 309 8.98 -0.85 26.41
N GLN A 310 9.70 -1.69 27.19
CA GLN A 310 9.48 -1.80 28.63
C GLN A 310 9.64 -0.47 29.35
N ARG A 311 10.74 0.25 29.06
CA ARG A 311 10.98 1.58 29.63
C ARG A 311 9.89 2.58 29.24
N GLY A 312 9.50 2.57 27.97
CA GLY A 312 8.44 3.44 27.44
C GLY A 312 7.08 3.18 28.09
N LEU A 313 6.72 1.91 28.28
CA LEU A 313 5.47 1.50 28.92
C LEU A 313 5.45 1.85 30.42
N GLU A 314 6.56 1.68 31.12
CA GLU A 314 6.66 2.06 32.54
C GLU A 314 6.53 3.58 32.73
N ASN A 315 7.19 4.38 31.88
CA ASN A 315 7.03 5.82 31.88
C ASN A 315 5.57 6.23 31.59
N ALA A 316 4.94 5.63 30.57
CA ALA A 316 3.54 5.90 30.24
C ALA A 316 2.56 5.46 31.35
N ARG A 317 2.92 4.42 32.11
CA ARG A 317 2.16 3.98 33.28
C ARG A 317 2.24 5.00 34.42
N GLN A 318 3.42 5.57 34.66
CA GLN A 318 3.66 6.59 35.68
C GLN A 318 2.96 7.92 35.36
N GLU A 319 2.83 8.28 34.07
CA GLU A 319 2.05 9.45 33.64
C GLU A 319 0.54 9.35 34.01
N GLY A 320 0.03 8.13 34.22
CA GLY A 320 -1.33 7.89 34.70
C GLY A 320 -2.44 8.21 33.69
N GLY A 321 -3.69 8.29 34.15
CA GLY A 321 -4.85 8.63 33.33
C GLY A 321 -5.16 7.60 32.23
N GLU A 322 -5.61 8.09 31.06
CA GLU A 322 -5.94 7.25 29.90
C GLU A 322 -4.70 6.62 29.26
N MET A 323 -3.54 7.29 29.36
CA MET A 323 -2.24 6.80 28.89
C MET A 323 -1.79 5.57 29.68
N GLY A 324 -1.90 5.59 31.01
CA GLY A 324 -1.59 4.44 31.86
C GLY A 324 -2.54 3.26 31.65
N ARG A 325 -3.80 3.51 31.26
CA ARG A 325 -4.74 2.44 30.89
C ARG A 325 -4.34 1.78 29.58
N ALA A 326 -4.03 2.54 28.54
CA ALA A 326 -3.57 1.98 27.27
C ALA A 326 -2.23 1.24 27.39
N SER A 327 -1.30 1.76 28.19
CA SER A 327 -0.01 1.08 28.43
C SER A 327 -0.17 -0.26 29.15
N SER A 328 -1.22 -0.42 29.96
CA SER A 328 -1.50 -1.69 30.65
C SER A 328 -1.84 -2.84 29.68
N GLY A 329 -2.51 -2.53 28.56
CA GLY A 329 -2.82 -3.51 27.52
C GLY A 329 -1.57 -4.06 26.85
N ALA A 330 -0.69 -3.18 26.38
CA ALA A 330 0.61 -3.58 25.82
C ALA A 330 1.50 -4.30 26.85
N SER A 331 1.47 -3.85 28.12
CA SER A 331 2.21 -4.51 29.20
C SER A 331 1.72 -5.93 29.49
N LYS A 332 0.42 -6.19 29.33
CA LYS A 332 -0.17 -7.52 29.48
C LYS A 332 0.37 -8.46 28.40
N VAL A 333 0.23 -8.06 27.13
CA VAL A 333 0.73 -8.82 25.97
C VAL A 333 2.22 -9.15 26.14
N LEU A 334 3.01 -8.16 26.60
CA LEU A 334 4.43 -8.36 26.80
C LEU A 334 4.75 -9.39 27.89
N LYS A 335 4.01 -9.39 29.01
CA LYS A 335 4.20 -10.38 30.08
C LYS A 335 3.86 -11.79 29.59
N GLU A 336 2.77 -11.93 28.83
CA GLU A 336 2.35 -13.20 28.25
C GLU A 336 3.38 -13.72 27.24
N ALA A 337 3.88 -12.84 26.35
CA ALA A 337 4.92 -13.17 25.38
C ALA A 337 6.23 -13.63 26.05
N VAL A 338 6.66 -12.93 27.11
CA VAL A 338 7.88 -13.29 27.85
C VAL A 338 7.72 -14.60 28.60
N ALA A 339 6.57 -14.83 29.24
CA ALA A 339 6.30 -16.10 29.92
C ALA A 339 6.30 -17.28 28.94
N TYR A 340 5.67 -17.10 27.77
CA TYR A 340 5.65 -18.12 26.72
C TYR A 340 7.04 -18.38 26.15
N GLY A 341 7.81 -17.33 25.82
CA GLY A 341 9.18 -17.46 25.33
C GLY A 341 10.16 -18.09 26.32
N GLN A 342 9.95 -17.91 27.63
CA GLN A 342 10.71 -18.60 28.67
C GLN A 342 10.30 -20.07 28.82
N GLY A 343 9.02 -20.40 28.58
CA GLY A 343 8.49 -21.77 28.63
C GLY A 343 8.89 -22.65 27.45
N ILE A 344 9.22 -22.07 26.30
CA ILE A 344 9.76 -22.80 25.13
C ILE A 344 11.26 -23.12 25.28
N ALA A 345 11.97 -22.45 26.19
CA ALA A 345 13.41 -22.61 26.40
C ALA A 345 13.79 -23.77 27.35
N VAL A 346 12.87 -24.71 27.65
CA VAL A 346 13.11 -25.87 28.52
C VAL A 346 13.17 -27.16 27.72
#